data_AF-G9KDC1-F1
#
_entry.id   AF-G9KDC1-F1
#
_cell.length_a   1.000
_cell.length_b   1.000
_cell.length_c   1.000
_cell.angle_alpha   90.00
_cell.angle_beta   90.00
_cell.angle_gamma   90.00
#
_symmetry.space_group_name_H-M   'P 1'
#
loop_
_entity.id
_entity.type
_entity.pdbx_description
1 polymer ?
#
loop_
_entity_poly.entity_id
_entity_poly.type
_entity_poly.pdbx_seq_one_letter_code
_entity_poly.pdbx_strand_id
1 'polypeptide(L)'
;MTKIKADPDGPEAQAQAEACLGERTYHELLVNLNPIAQPLASRRLTRKLYKCIKKAVKQKQIRRGVKEVQKFINKGEKGIMVLAGDT
;
A
#
# COMPACT_ATOMS: atom_id res chain seq x y z
N MET A 1 8.23 -20.39 31.22
CA MET A 1 8.79 -20.69 29.89
C MET A 1 7.95 -20.00 28.83
N THR A 2 8.25 -18.74 28.48
CA THR A 2 7.59 -18.04 27.37
C THR A 2 8.68 -17.49 26.47
N LYS A 3 9.00 -18.25 25.40
CA LYS A 3 9.91 -17.80 24.34
C LYS A 3 9.17 -16.75 23.52
N ILE A 4 9.43 -15.49 23.82
CA ILE A 4 9.08 -14.37 22.94
C ILE A 4 9.97 -14.49 21.71
N LYS A 5 9.32 -14.60 20.56
CA LYS A 5 9.91 -14.77 19.24
C LYS A 5 10.63 -13.46 18.88
N ALA A 6 11.95 -13.49 18.90
CA ALA A 6 12.76 -12.49 18.23
C ALA A 6 12.56 -12.66 16.73
N ASP A 7 12.02 -11.64 16.05
CA ASP A 7 12.07 -11.55 14.59
C ASP A 7 13.37 -10.83 14.21
N PRO A 8 14.33 -11.53 13.57
CA PRO A 8 15.52 -10.91 13.01
C PRO A 8 15.21 -10.54 11.56
N ASP A 9 15.41 -9.28 11.20
CA ASP A 9 15.81 -8.90 9.84
C ASP A 9 16.16 -7.41 9.84
N GLY A 10 17.47 -7.19 9.87
CA GLY A 10 18.12 -5.90 10.02
C GLY A 10 18.13 -5.00 8.77
N PRO A 11 19.10 -4.06 8.71
CA PRO A 11 18.94 -2.69 8.24
C PRO A 11 19.29 -2.49 6.75
N GLU A 12 18.98 -3.43 5.86
CA GLU A 12 19.43 -3.36 4.46
C GLU A 12 18.36 -2.83 3.49
N ALA A 13 17.14 -2.57 3.97
CA ALA A 13 16.04 -2.05 3.16
C ALA A 13 15.93 -0.51 3.15
N GLN A 14 16.88 0.18 3.78
CA GLN A 14 16.86 1.62 4.03
C GLN A 14 17.40 2.46 2.85
N ALA A 15 18.27 1.93 1.98
CA ALA A 15 18.97 2.74 0.97
C ALA A 15 18.27 2.92 -0.40
N GLN A 16 17.06 2.39 -0.62
CA GLN A 16 16.36 2.50 -1.93
C GLN A 16 14.99 3.18 -1.86
N ALA A 17 14.68 3.84 -0.76
CA ALA A 17 13.43 4.59 -0.58
C ALA A 17 13.59 6.12 -0.71
N GLU A 18 14.83 6.63 -0.68
CA GLU A 18 15.13 8.07 -0.56
C GLU A 18 15.12 8.85 -1.90
N ALA A 19 14.45 8.33 -2.94
CA ALA A 19 14.39 9.03 -4.23
C ALA A 19 12.98 9.01 -4.82
N CYS A 20 12.06 9.76 -4.22
CA CYS A 20 11.29 10.83 -4.88
C CYS A 20 10.21 11.40 -3.93
N LEU A 21 10.22 12.73 -3.76
CA LEU A 21 9.21 13.59 -3.09
C LEU A 21 9.19 13.58 -1.55
N GLY A 22 9.95 14.51 -0.96
CA GLY A 22 9.72 15.13 0.36
C GLY A 22 9.47 14.16 1.51
N GLU A 23 10.53 13.72 2.17
CA GLU A 23 10.47 12.76 3.27
C GLU A 23 9.70 13.30 4.47
N ARG A 24 8.38 13.10 4.48
CA ARG A 24 7.65 13.07 5.74
C ARG A 24 8.04 11.80 6.47
N THR A 25 8.40 11.95 7.74
CA THR A 25 8.80 10.80 8.55
C THR A 25 7.63 9.82 8.62
N TYR A 26 7.88 8.51 8.64
CA TYR A 26 6.81 7.49 8.67
C TYR A 26 5.79 7.74 9.80
N HIS A 27 6.27 8.28 10.93
CA HIS A 27 5.44 8.68 12.06
C HIS A 27 4.45 9.80 11.72
N GLU A 28 4.84 10.77 10.91
CA GLU A 28 3.96 11.87 10.50
C GLU A 28 2.87 11.39 9.53
N LEU A 29 3.20 10.40 8.68
CA LEU A 29 2.21 9.78 7.79
C LEU A 29 1.17 8.95 8.55
N LEU A 30 1.55 8.38 9.70
CA LEU A 30 0.63 7.63 10.56
C LEU A 30 -0.37 8.53 11.30
N VAL A 31 -0.03 9.79 11.56
CA VAL A 31 -0.95 10.75 12.21
C VAL A 31 -2.19 11.00 11.35
N ASN A 32 -2.04 10.97 10.04
CA ASN A 32 -3.13 11.21 9.10
C ASN A 32 -3.92 9.94 8.75
N LEU A 33 -3.64 8.82 9.41
CA LEU A 33 -4.26 7.54 9.06
C LEU A 33 -5.70 7.48 9.57
N ASN A 34 -6.63 7.20 8.66
CA ASN A 34 -8.04 7.07 8.99
C ASN A 34 -8.33 5.78 9.76
N PRO A 35 -9.22 5.80 10.78
CA PRO A 35 -9.52 4.62 11.60
C PRO A 35 -10.12 3.46 10.80
N ILE A 36 -10.70 3.76 9.63
CA ILE A 36 -11.30 2.78 8.70
C ILE A 36 -10.23 2.07 7.87
N ALA A 37 -8.99 2.56 7.83
CA ALA A 37 -7.89 2.02 7.03
C ALA A 37 -7.28 0.73 7.64
N GLN A 38 -8.14 -0.20 8.06
CA GLN A 38 -7.78 -1.54 8.50
C GLN A 38 -8.33 -2.56 7.49
N PRO A 39 -7.49 -3.39 6.87
CA PRO A 39 -6.06 -3.62 7.11
C PRO A 39 -5.11 -2.65 6.36
N LEU A 40 -4.02 -2.25 7.02
CA LEU A 40 -2.93 -1.48 6.42
C LEU A 40 -1.86 -2.40 5.83
N ALA A 41 -1.41 -2.12 4.60
CA ALA A 41 -0.32 -2.87 3.98
C ALA A 41 1.04 -2.57 4.65
N SER A 42 1.83 -3.63 4.90
CA SER A 42 3.20 -3.48 5.41
C SER A 42 4.13 -2.86 4.36
N ARG A 43 5.20 -2.17 4.79
CA ARG A 43 6.18 -1.51 3.90
C ARG A 43 6.72 -2.44 2.79
N ARG A 44 6.96 -3.73 3.09
CA ARG A 44 7.42 -4.72 2.09
C ARG A 44 6.33 -5.01 1.03
N LEU A 45 5.06 -5.10 1.43
CA LEU A 45 3.93 -5.30 0.53
C LEU A 45 3.64 -4.05 -0.30
N THR A 46 3.68 -2.86 0.30
CA THR A 46 3.43 -1.58 -0.39
C THR A 46 4.35 -1.37 -1.59
N ARG A 47 5.65 -1.69 -1.46
CA ARG A 47 6.60 -1.64 -2.58
C ARG A 47 6.23 -2.62 -3.71
N LYS A 48 5.73 -3.82 -3.37
CA LYS A 48 5.26 -4.80 -4.37
C LYS A 48 3.97 -4.34 -5.05
N LEU A 49 3.02 -3.79 -4.30
CA LEU A 49 1.78 -3.23 -4.83
C LEU A 49 2.04 -2.11 -5.82
N TYR A 50 2.94 -1.16 -5.52
CA TYR A 50 3.30 -0.11 -6.47
C TYR A 50 3.95 -0.65 -7.76
N LYS A 51 4.77 -1.71 -7.67
CA LYS A 51 5.30 -2.39 -8.87
C LYS A 51 4.19 -3.04 -9.70
N CYS A 52 3.22 -3.69 -9.05
CA CYS A 52 2.06 -4.29 -9.72
C CYS A 52 1.18 -3.23 -10.40
N ILE A 53 0.86 -2.14 -9.69
CA ILE A 53 0.09 -1.01 -10.23
C ILE A 53 0.80 -0.43 -11.45
N LYS A 54 2.12 -0.17 -11.38
CA LYS A 54 2.88 0.37 -12.52
C LYS A 54 2.83 -0.55 -13.76
N LYS A 55 2.80 -1.88 -13.57
CA LYS A 55 2.62 -2.84 -14.67
C LYS A 55 1.18 -2.81 -15.22
N ALA A 56 0.18 -2.77 -14.34
CA ALA A 56 -1.23 -2.75 -14.73
C ALA A 56 -1.63 -1.43 -15.44
N VAL A 57 -1.00 -0.30 -15.12
CA VAL A 57 -1.17 0.97 -15.85
C VAL A 57 -0.79 0.79 -17.32
N LYS A 58 0.37 0.13 -17.59
CA LYS A 58 0.85 -0.10 -18.96
C LYS A 58 -0.10 -0.99 -19.77
N GLN A 59 -0.72 -1.97 -19.10
CA GLN A 59 -1.70 -2.89 -19.70
C GLN A 59 -3.13 -2.30 -19.76
N LYS A 60 -3.34 -1.06 -19.30
CA LYS A 60 -4.66 -0.38 -19.23
C LYS A 60 -5.73 -1.17 -18.46
N GLN A 61 -5.32 -1.98 -17.48
CA GLN A 61 -6.21 -2.81 -16.66
C GLN A 61 -6.62 -2.15 -15.33
N ILE A 62 -6.41 -0.84 -15.17
CA ILE A 62 -6.69 -0.12 -13.91
C ILE A 62 -7.96 0.71 -14.05
N ARG A 63 -8.81 0.62 -13.02
CA ARG A 63 -9.93 1.53 -12.79
C ARG A 63 -9.50 2.58 -11.77
N ARG A 64 -9.90 3.84 -11.94
CA ARG A 64 -9.47 4.93 -11.07
C ARG A 64 -10.68 5.63 -10.46
N GLY A 65 -10.61 5.89 -9.16
CA GLY A 65 -11.64 6.61 -8.42
C GLY A 65 -12.81 5.74 -7.96
N VAL A 66 -13.47 6.19 -6.90
CA VAL A 66 -14.51 5.44 -6.17
C VAL A 66 -15.71 5.11 -7.07
N LYS A 67 -16.15 6.08 -7.89
CA LYS A 67 -17.33 5.94 -8.76
C LYS A 67 -17.13 4.89 -9.85
N GLU A 68 -15.94 4.80 -10.44
CA GLU A 68 -15.65 3.78 -11.44
C GLU A 68 -15.48 2.40 -10.80
N VAL A 69 -14.70 2.31 -9.72
CA VAL A 69 -14.43 1.05 -9.02
C VAL A 69 -15.72 0.41 -8.54
N GLN A 70 -16.62 1.17 -7.91
CA GLN A 70 -17.92 0.67 -7.45
C GLN A 70 -18.77 0.13 -8.61
N LYS A 71 -18.77 0.80 -9.77
CA LYS A 71 -19.51 0.34 -10.96
C LYS A 71 -19.02 -1.01 -11.46
N PHE A 72 -17.72 -1.25 -11.47
CA PHE A 72 -17.14 -2.52 -11.93
C PHE A 72 -17.27 -3.64 -10.89
N ILE A 73 -17.22 -3.32 -9.60
CA ILE A 73 -17.57 -4.26 -8.52
C ILE A 73 -19.02 -4.72 -8.66
N ASN A 74 -19.96 -3.80 -8.90
CA ASN A 74 -21.37 -4.15 -9.12
C ASN A 74 -21.61 -4.99 -10.38
N LYS A 75 -20.71 -4.91 -11.37
CA LYS A 75 -20.71 -5.76 -12.56
C LYS A 75 -20.07 -7.14 -12.32
N GLY A 76 -19.49 -7.38 -11.15
CA GLY A 76 -18.85 -8.64 -10.80
C GLY A 76 -17.41 -8.81 -11.31
N GLU A 77 -16.73 -7.72 -11.70
CA GLU A 77 -15.30 -7.79 -12.07
C GLU A 77 -14.46 -8.12 -10.81
N LYS A 78 -13.69 -9.21 -10.88
CA LYS A 78 -12.85 -9.69 -9.76
C LYS A 78 -11.43 -9.15 -9.90
N GLY A 79 -10.81 -8.82 -8.77
CA GLY A 79 -9.44 -8.32 -8.78
C GLY A 79 -8.99 -7.82 -7.41
N ILE A 80 -8.01 -6.92 -7.43
CA ILE A 80 -7.43 -6.29 -6.24
C ILE A 80 -7.85 -4.82 -6.21
N MET A 81 -8.39 -4.37 -5.09
CA MET A 81 -8.67 -2.95 -4.82
C MET A 81 -7.63 -2.40 -3.87
N VAL A 82 -7.06 -1.24 -4.21
CA VAL A 82 -6.09 -0.53 -3.37
C VAL A 82 -6.68 0.83 -3.00
N LEU A 83 -6.81 1.08 -1.69
CA LEU A 83 -7.32 2.33 -1.13
C LEU A 83 -6.18 3.08 -0.43
N ALA A 84 -6.22 4.40 -0.51
CA ALA A 84 -5.34 5.26 0.28
C ALA A 84 -5.88 5.34 1.71
N GLY A 85 -4.99 5.27 2.71
CA GLY A 85 -5.35 5.22 4.12
C GLY A 85 -5.34 6.59 4.82
N ASP A 86 -4.89 7.63 4.13
CA ASP A 86 -4.71 9.01 4.58
C ASP A 86 -5.81 9.97 4.10
N THR A 87 -6.73 9.48 3.27
CA THR A 87 -7.86 10.24 2.71
C THR A 87 -9.16 9.87 3.40
#